data_AF-A0A662QZP4-F1
#
_entry.id   AF-A0A662QZP4-F1
#
_cell.length_a   1.000
_cell.length_b   1.000
_cell.length_c   1.000
_cell.angle_alpha   90.00
_cell.angle_beta   90.00
_cell.angle_gamma   90.00
#
_symmetry.space_group_name_H-M   'P 1'
#
loop_
_entity.id
_entity.type
_entity.pdbx_description
1 polymer ?
#
loop_
_entity_poly.entity_id
_entity_poly.type
_entity_poly.pdbx_seq_one_letter_code
_entity_poly.pdbx_strand_id
1 'polypeptide(L)'
;MAIYDDVVALTGTPLSQSEVEDLIAIAEEEIDSVLSREGISFSESPPHLYLATLYLSSALVLERELPDSIRLGDLSVSNTRAESYRNLAYKLLREYISMVSERCVLTLVSSDEE
;
A
#
# COMPACT_ATOMS: atom_id res chain seq x y z
N MET A 1 3.47 -14.74 -1.93
CA MET A 1 4.90 -14.86 -1.60
C MET A 1 5.81 -13.93 -2.42
N ALA A 2 5.32 -13.14 -3.39
CA ALA A 2 6.14 -12.17 -4.14
C ALA A 2 6.37 -10.83 -3.41
N ILE A 3 5.39 -10.36 -2.61
CA ILE A 3 5.47 -9.06 -1.91
C ILE A 3 6.61 -9.04 -0.88
N TYR A 4 6.85 -10.15 -0.18
CA TYR A 4 7.93 -10.23 0.82
C TYR A 4 9.29 -9.91 0.23
N ASP A 5 9.68 -10.60 -0.85
CA ASP A 5 10.98 -10.39 -1.50
C ASP A 5 11.12 -8.95 -2.02
N ASP A 6 10.03 -8.38 -2.57
CA ASP A 6 10.00 -7.01 -3.05
C ASP A 6 10.15 -5.98 -1.90
N VAL A 7 9.49 -6.21 -0.75
CA VAL A 7 9.62 -5.36 0.44
C VAL A 7 11.05 -5.39 0.96
N VAL A 8 11.66 -6.57 1.08
CA VAL A 8 13.06 -6.72 1.51
C VAL A 8 14.00 -6.02 0.53
N ALA A 9 13.77 -6.15 -0.78
CA ALA A 9 14.57 -5.49 -1.80
C ALA A 9 14.45 -3.95 -1.76
N LEU A 10 13.26 -3.41 -1.50
CA LEU A 10 13.02 -1.96 -1.45
C LEU A 10 13.51 -1.29 -0.16
N THR A 11 13.49 -2.03 0.95
CA THR A 11 13.81 -1.49 2.27
C THR A 11 15.23 -1.83 2.73
N GLY A 12 15.77 -2.96 2.27
CA GLY A 12 17.04 -3.49 2.78
C GLY A 12 16.99 -3.88 4.26
N THR A 13 15.78 -4.16 4.77
CA THR A 13 15.51 -4.28 6.20
C THR A 13 16.24 -5.47 6.86
N PRO A 14 16.75 -5.32 8.09
CA PRO A 14 17.29 -6.40 8.90
C PRO A 14 16.20 -7.10 9.75
N LEU A 15 14.93 -6.68 9.65
CA LEU A 15 13.81 -7.31 10.37
C LEU A 15 13.67 -8.79 10.03
N SER A 16 13.15 -9.58 10.96
CA SER A 16 12.87 -10.99 10.73
C SER A 16 11.74 -11.18 9.72
N GLN A 17 11.71 -12.34 9.05
CA GLN A 17 10.65 -12.65 8.09
C GLN A 17 9.25 -12.48 8.70
N SER A 18 9.04 -12.97 9.93
CA SER A 18 7.75 -12.85 10.62
C SER A 18 7.36 -11.39 10.86
N GLU A 19 8.31 -10.52 11.21
CA GLU A 19 8.02 -9.10 11.40
C GLU A 19 7.63 -8.41 10.09
N VAL A 20 8.30 -8.75 8.99
CA VAL A 20 7.95 -8.20 7.67
C VAL A 20 6.59 -8.73 7.21
N GLU A 21 6.30 -10.01 7.41
CA GLU A 21 4.99 -10.60 7.09
C GLU A 21 3.85 -9.99 7.92
N ASP A 22 4.07 -9.73 9.20
CA ASP A 22 3.10 -9.02 10.05
C ASP A 22 2.82 -7.61 9.53
N LEU A 23 3.85 -6.87 9.10
CA LEU A 23 3.71 -5.53 8.54
C LEU A 23 3.03 -5.53 7.17
N ILE A 24 3.25 -6.58 6.36
CA ILE A 24 2.51 -6.80 5.11
C ILE A 24 1.03 -7.03 5.42
N ALA A 25 0.70 -7.88 6.39
CA ALA A 25 -0.68 -8.15 6.77
C ALA A 25 -1.41 -6.88 7.27
N ILE A 26 -0.72 -6.03 8.04
CA ILE A 26 -1.25 -4.72 8.46
C ILE A 26 -1.54 -3.84 7.24
N ALA A 27 -0.63 -3.79 6.27
CA ALA A 27 -0.84 -3.01 5.05
C ALA A 27 -2.02 -3.54 4.21
N GLU A 28 -2.18 -4.86 4.12
CA GLU A 28 -3.31 -5.50 3.44
C GLU A 28 -4.64 -5.16 4.13
N GLU A 29 -4.71 -5.26 5.46
CA GLU A 29 -5.90 -4.91 6.24
C GLU A 29 -6.28 -3.43 6.06
N GLU A 30 -5.28 -2.54 6.03
CA GLU A 30 -5.53 -1.11 5.83
C GLU A 30 -6.11 -0.83 4.43
N ILE A 31 -5.55 -1.44 3.39
CA ILE A 31 -6.05 -1.32 2.01
C ILE A 31 -7.47 -1.87 1.91
N ASP A 32 -7.72 -3.04 2.49
CA ASP A 32 -9.04 -3.66 2.48
C ASP A 32 -10.09 -2.82 3.22
N SER A 33 -9.69 -2.17 4.33
CA SER A 33 -10.53 -1.22 5.06
C SER A 33 -10.92 -0.01 4.19
N VAL A 34 -9.97 0.56 3.45
CA VAL A 34 -10.26 1.69 2.56
C VAL A 34 -11.19 1.26 1.42
N LEU A 35 -10.92 0.12 0.77
CA LEU A 35 -11.75 -0.37 -0.32
C LEU A 35 -13.17 -0.73 0.15
N SER A 36 -13.29 -1.32 1.33
CA SER A 36 -14.58 -1.62 1.97
C SER A 36 -15.40 -0.36 2.25
N ARG A 37 -14.76 0.75 2.67
CA ARG A 37 -15.44 2.05 2.87
C ARG A 37 -15.98 2.63 1.58
N GLU A 38 -15.27 2.40 0.46
CA GLU A 38 -15.69 2.81 -0.88
C GLU A 38 -16.66 1.82 -1.53
N GLY A 39 -17.03 0.72 -0.84
CA GLY A 39 -17.93 -0.31 -1.37
C GLY A 39 -17.33 -1.12 -2.53
N ILE A 40 -15.99 -1.13 -2.66
CA ILE A 40 -15.29 -1.85 -3.72
C ILE A 40 -14.91 -3.23 -3.21
N SER A 41 -15.41 -4.26 -3.89
CA SER A 41 -14.95 -5.65 -3.70
C SER A 41 -14.16 -6.10 -4.93
N PHE A 42 -13.06 -6.80 -4.72
CA PHE A 42 -12.20 -7.33 -5.77
C PHE A 42 -11.97 -8.83 -5.55
N SER A 43 -12.01 -9.60 -6.62
CA SER A 43 -11.82 -11.07 -6.57
C SER A 43 -10.37 -11.50 -6.82
N GLU A 44 -9.58 -10.64 -7.45
CA GLU A 44 -8.16 -10.84 -7.74
C GLU A 44 -7.40 -9.58 -7.35
N SER A 45 -6.20 -9.71 -6.79
CA SER A 45 -5.32 -8.59 -6.43
C SER A 45 -4.85 -7.88 -7.71
N PRO A 46 -5.45 -6.73 -8.09
CA PRO A 46 -5.06 -5.98 -9.27
C PRO A 46 -3.64 -5.44 -9.08
N PRO A 47 -2.89 -5.20 -10.17
CA PRO A 47 -1.52 -4.69 -10.08
C PRO A 47 -1.41 -3.37 -9.29
N HIS A 48 -2.45 -2.54 -9.30
CA HIS A 48 -2.51 -1.32 -8.50
C HIS A 48 -2.59 -1.60 -7.00
N LEU A 49 -3.39 -2.59 -6.57
CA LEU A 49 -3.44 -2.97 -5.16
C LEU A 49 -2.17 -3.68 -4.72
N TYR A 50 -1.59 -4.53 -5.58
CA TYR A 50 -0.28 -5.14 -5.32
C TYR A 50 0.79 -4.08 -5.03
N LEU A 51 0.90 -3.07 -5.90
CA LEU A 51 1.87 -1.99 -5.72
C LEU A 51 1.53 -1.12 -4.50
N ALA A 52 0.25 -0.84 -4.25
CA ALA A 52 -0.17 -0.11 -3.05
C ALA A 52 0.23 -0.85 -1.77
N THR A 53 -0.02 -2.16 -1.69
CA THR A 53 0.39 -3.02 -0.56
C THR A 53 1.90 -3.04 -0.42
N LEU A 54 2.64 -3.18 -1.51
CA LEU A 54 4.10 -3.17 -1.52
C LEU A 54 4.68 -1.86 -0.94
N TYR A 55 4.19 -0.71 -1.42
CA TYR A 55 4.69 0.57 -0.92
C TYR A 55 4.25 0.86 0.51
N LEU A 56 3.02 0.49 0.90
CA LEU A 56 2.54 0.71 2.25
C LEU A 56 3.30 -0.16 3.27
N SER A 57 3.46 -1.45 2.97
CA SER A 57 4.26 -2.36 3.82
C SER A 57 5.73 -1.93 3.89
N SER A 58 6.32 -1.47 2.77
CA SER A 58 7.68 -0.91 2.77
C SER A 58 7.80 0.35 3.64
N ALA A 59 6.78 1.20 3.65
CA ALA A 59 6.74 2.37 4.54
C ALA A 59 6.67 1.95 6.02
N LEU A 60 5.81 0.98 6.35
CA LEU A 60 5.68 0.46 7.71
C LEU A 60 6.97 -0.19 8.22
N VAL A 61 7.68 -0.92 7.36
CA VAL A 61 9.00 -1.49 7.66
C VAL A 61 10.02 -0.39 7.98
N LEU A 62 10.14 0.63 7.12
CA LEU A 62 11.06 1.75 7.33
C LEU A 62 10.73 2.55 8.60
N GLU A 63 9.45 2.65 8.96
CA GLU A 63 9.01 3.30 10.20
C GLU A 63 9.32 2.48 11.44
N ARG A 64 9.20 1.15 11.34
CA ARG A 64 9.55 0.23 12.44
C ARG A 64 11.05 0.23 12.73
N GLU A 65 11.86 0.44 11.71
CA GLU A 65 13.32 0.56 11.79
C GLU A 65 13.83 1.88 12.38
N LEU A 66 12.94 2.81 12.79
CA LEU A 66 13.33 4.01 13.52
C LEU A 66 13.26 3.73 15.05
N PRO A 67 14.34 3.25 15.71
CA PRO A 67 14.37 3.26 17.16
C PRO A 67 14.45 4.70 17.68
N ASP A 68 13.91 4.93 18.87
CA ASP A 68 13.98 6.13 19.73
C ASP A 68 15.40 6.73 19.94
N SER A 69 16.45 6.18 19.32
CA SER A 69 17.86 6.46 19.61
C SER A 69 18.76 6.86 18.41
N ILE A 70 18.20 7.27 17.26
CA ILE A 70 19.03 7.64 16.08
C ILE A 70 19.25 9.16 15.95
N ARG A 71 20.49 9.52 15.62
CA ARG A 71 20.99 10.89 15.42
C ARG A 71 20.19 11.64 14.34
N LEU A 72 19.86 12.90 14.62
CA LEU A 72 19.03 13.82 13.80
C LEU A 72 19.33 13.86 12.28
N GLY A 73 20.53 13.45 11.83
CA GLY A 73 20.93 13.49 10.41
C GLY A 73 20.36 12.34 9.55
N ASP A 74 20.30 11.11 10.09
CA ASP A 74 19.80 9.93 9.35
C ASP A 74 18.26 9.85 9.37
N LEU A 75 17.64 10.43 10.41
CA LEU A 75 16.18 10.56 10.54
C LEU A 75 15.56 11.27 9.33
N SER A 76 16.22 12.28 8.76
CA SER A 76 15.66 13.07 7.66
C SER A 76 15.47 12.26 6.38
N VAL A 77 16.30 11.24 6.13
CA VAL A 77 16.30 10.49 4.85
C VAL A 77 15.40 9.27 4.92
N SER A 78 15.44 8.49 6.01
CA SER A 78 14.52 7.35 6.17
C SER A 78 13.08 7.80 6.36
N ASN A 79 12.84 8.88 7.10
CA ASN A 79 11.48 9.41 7.31
C ASN A 79 10.90 9.98 6.00
N THR A 80 11.70 10.66 5.17
CA THR A 80 11.24 11.12 3.84
C THR A 80 10.97 9.97 2.88
N ARG A 81 11.71 8.86 2.96
CA ARG A 81 11.42 7.66 2.16
C ARG A 81 10.15 6.94 2.60
N ALA A 82 9.97 6.73 3.89
CA ALA A 82 8.75 6.15 4.44
C ALA A 82 7.52 6.97 4.06
N GLU A 83 7.59 8.29 4.24
CA GLU A 83 6.52 9.22 3.84
C GLU A 83 6.28 9.19 2.32
N SER A 84 7.34 9.13 1.51
CA SER A 84 7.21 9.02 0.06
C SER A 84 6.52 7.73 -0.38
N TYR A 85 6.89 6.59 0.23
CA TYR A 85 6.25 5.30 -0.06
C TYR A 85 4.80 5.27 0.40
N ARG A 86 4.49 5.82 1.57
CA ARG A 86 3.10 5.98 2.03
C ARG A 86 2.28 6.85 1.08
N ASN A 87 2.83 7.97 0.64
CA ASN A 87 2.17 8.85 -0.34
C ASN A 87 1.93 8.14 -1.69
N LEU A 88 2.91 7.35 -2.17
CA LEU A 88 2.77 6.55 -3.39
C LEU A 88 1.70 5.47 -3.24
N ALA A 89 1.67 4.77 -2.10
CA ALA A 89 0.66 3.74 -1.83
C ALA A 89 -0.76 4.32 -1.89
N TYR A 90 -1.02 5.43 -1.18
CA TYR A 90 -2.33 6.07 -1.22
C TYR A 90 -2.66 6.69 -2.58
N LYS A 91 -1.67 7.18 -3.31
CA LYS A 91 -1.89 7.67 -4.67
C LYS A 91 -2.40 6.55 -5.58
N LEU A 92 -1.73 5.40 -5.57
CA LEU A 92 -2.14 4.22 -6.35
C LEU A 92 -3.51 3.69 -5.92
N LEU A 93 -3.78 3.70 -4.62
CA LEU A 93 -5.08 3.31 -4.08
C LEU A 93 -6.20 4.24 -4.56
N ARG A 94 -5.98 5.56 -4.54
CA ARG A 94 -6.95 6.53 -5.08
C ARG A 94 -7.14 6.39 -6.58
N GLU A 95 -6.06 6.19 -7.34
CA GLU A 95 -6.15 5.95 -8.79
C GLU A 95 -6.97 4.70 -9.08
N TYR A 96 -6.78 3.62 -8.32
CA TYR A 96 -7.59 2.41 -8.43
C TYR A 96 -9.06 2.66 -8.10
N ILE A 97 -9.35 3.33 -6.99
CA ILE A 97 -10.72 3.69 -6.59
C ILE A 97 -11.41 4.54 -7.67
N SER A 98 -10.71 5.55 -8.21
CA SER A 98 -11.21 6.40 -9.30
C SER A 98 -11.54 5.57 -10.54
N MET A 99 -10.61 4.71 -10.97
CA MET A 99 -10.77 3.86 -12.14
C MET A 99 -11.97 2.91 -12.02
N VAL A 100 -12.17 2.33 -10.83
CA VAL A 100 -13.32 1.44 -10.55
C VAL A 100 -14.62 2.23 -10.51
N SER A 101 -14.61 3.41 -9.88
CA SER A 101 -15.78 4.29 -9.82
C SER A 101 -16.23 4.76 -11.21
N GLU A 102 -15.29 5.20 -12.06
CA GLU A 102 -15.57 5.59 -13.44
C GLU A 102 -16.12 4.43 -14.29
N ARG A 103 -15.59 3.21 -14.11
CA ARG A 103 -16.13 2.00 -14.76
C ARG A 103 -17.56 1.68 -14.30
N CYS A 104 -17.87 1.84 -13.02
CA CYS A 104 -19.22 1.67 -12.51
C CYS A 104 -20.19 2.70 -13.11
N VAL A 105 -19.79 3.97 -13.23
CA VAL A 105 -20.62 5.02 -13.83
C VAL A 105 -20.91 4.74 -15.32
N LEU A 106 -19.91 4.32 -16.10
CA LEU A 106 -20.09 4.01 -17.52
C LEU A 106 -21.04 2.81 -17.76
N THR A 107 -21.07 1.85 -16.84
CA THR A 107 -21.94 0.67 -16.95
C THR A 107 -23.41 1.02 -16.66
N LEU A 108 -23.66 1.92 -15.72
CA LEU A 108 -25.01 2.38 -15.38
C LEU A 108 -25.64 3.20 -16.51
N VAL A 109 -24.89 4.12 -17.12
CA VAL A 109 -25.41 4.96 -18.22
C VAL A 109 -25.73 4.15 -19.49
N SER A 110 -25.09 2.99 -19.66
CA SER A 110 -25.35 2.10 -20.81
C SER A 110 -26.57 1.19 -20.62
N SER A 111 -27.20 1.17 -19.43
CA SER A 111 -28.32 0.29 -19.11
C SER A 111 -29.69 0.98 -19.14
N ASP A 112 -29.74 2.26 -19.55
CA ASP A 112 -30.97 3.07 -19.64
C ASP A 112 -31.51 3.23 -21.09
N GLU A 113 -31.01 2.45 -22.06
CA GLU A 113 -31.60 2.32 -23.40
C GLU A 113 -32.27 0.96 -23.59
N GLU A 114 -33.48 0.77 -23.03
CA GLU A 114 -34.46 -0.20 -23.57
C GLU A 114 -35.91 0.25 -23.34
#